data_AF-A7RCW9-F1
#
_entry.id   AF-A7RCW9-F1
#
_cell.length_a   1.000
_cell.length_b   1.000
_cell.length_c   1.000
_cell.angle_alpha   90.00
_cell.angle_beta   90.00
_cell.angle_gamma   90.00
#
_symmetry.space_group_name_H-M   'P 1'
#
loop_
_entity.id
_entity.type
_entity.pdbx_description
1 polymer ?
#
loop_
_entity_poly.entity_id
_entity_poly.type
_entity_poly.pdbx_seq_one_letter_code
_entity_poly.pdbx_strand_id
1 'polypeptide(L)'
;IRGRDLFYGNPQESTQRKQLDDKLKEIFKNIKKENTDVNKLTTEKVREYWWYANRATIWEAITCKAEQNDKYFREKNSNGNTCTVNKCKCVDGDPPTYFDYVPQYL
;
A
#
# COMPACT_ATOMS: atom_id res chain seq x y z
N ILE A 1 6.36 0.37 -3.46
CA ILE A 1 5.81 1.68 -3.03
C ILE A 1 6.57 2.29 -1.86
N ARG A 2 6.64 1.65 -0.68
CA ARG A 2 7.24 2.26 0.53
C ARG A 2 8.74 2.02 0.73
N GLY A 3 9.36 1.16 -0.07
CA GLY A 3 10.78 0.82 0.07
C GLY A 3 11.10 -0.10 1.25
N ARG A 4 10.11 -0.85 1.74
CA ARG A 4 10.25 -1.81 2.86
C ARG A 4 10.28 -3.28 2.43
N ASP A 5 10.27 -3.54 1.12
CA ASP A 5 10.28 -4.90 0.60
C ASP A 5 11.69 -5.50 0.71
N LEU A 6 11.79 -6.62 1.42
CA LEU A 6 13.01 -7.38 1.74
C LEU A 6 13.36 -8.41 0.66
N PHE A 7 12.58 -8.48 -0.41
CA PHE A 7 12.81 -9.48 -1.45
C PHE A 7 14.00 -9.07 -2.33
N TYR A 8 15.10 -9.81 -2.21
CA TYR A 8 16.31 -9.60 -3.03
C TYR A 8 16.42 -10.52 -4.25
N GLY A 9 15.70 -11.65 -4.27
CA GLY A 9 15.62 -12.55 -5.42
C GLY A 9 16.94 -13.15 -5.88
N ASN A 10 16.93 -13.67 -7.11
CA ASN A 10 18.16 -14.01 -7.83
C ASN A 10 18.81 -12.72 -8.41
N PRO A 11 20.06 -12.76 -8.93
CA PRO A 11 20.75 -11.56 -9.41
C PRO A 11 19.99 -10.77 -10.50
N GLN A 12 19.25 -11.47 -11.38
CA GLN A 12 18.44 -10.85 -12.43
C GLN A 12 17.27 -10.08 -11.82
N GLU A 13 16.55 -10.69 -10.88
CA GLU A 13 15.41 -10.06 -10.21
C GLU A 13 15.85 -8.90 -9.30
N SER A 14 16.98 -9.05 -8.61
CA SER A 14 17.58 -7.97 -7.81
C SER A 14 17.85 -6.72 -8.63
N THR A 15 18.37 -6.90 -9.85
CA THR A 15 18.64 -5.80 -10.78
C THR A 15 17.35 -5.08 -11.20
N GLN A 16 16.30 -5.84 -11.55
CA GLN A 16 15.01 -5.26 -11.92
C GLN A 16 14.36 -4.52 -10.75
N ARG A 17 14.48 -5.03 -9.51
CA ARG A 17 13.96 -4.38 -8.32
C ARG A 17 14.68 -3.08 -7.99
N LYS A 18 16.00 -3.03 -8.19
CA LYS A 18 16.76 -1.76 -8.08
C LYS A 18 16.25 -0.73 -9.07
N GLN A 19 16.08 -1.11 -10.34
CA GLN A 19 15.52 -0.21 -11.36
C GLN A 19 14.10 0.28 -10.99
N LEU A 20 13.25 -0.60 -10.45
CA LEU A 20 11.92 -0.22 -9.98
C LEU A 20 11.98 0.77 -8.81
N ASP A 21 12.82 0.50 -7.79
CA ASP A 21 12.93 1.40 -6.63
C ASP A 21 13.56 2.75 -7.01
N ASP A 22 14.51 2.77 -7.96
CA ASP A 22 15.10 4.01 -8.48
C ASP A 22 14.06 4.86 -9.22
N LYS A 23 13.22 4.25 -10.07
CA LYS A 23 12.08 4.93 -10.71
C LYS A 23 11.08 5.47 -9.68
N LEU A 24 10.76 4.69 -8.66
CA LEU A 24 9.87 5.15 -7.58
C LEU A 24 10.49 6.34 -6.82
N LYS A 25 11.79 6.28 -6.49
CA LYS A 25 12.50 7.40 -5.85
C LYS A 25 12.44 8.67 -6.70
N GLU A 26 12.59 8.55 -8.02
CA GLU A 26 12.47 9.68 -8.94
C GLU A 26 11.06 10.29 -8.92
N ILE A 27 10.02 9.46 -9.05
CA ILE A 27 8.62 9.91 -8.97
C ILE A 27 8.35 10.65 -7.67
N PHE A 28 8.75 10.09 -6.52
CA PHE A 28 8.51 10.72 -5.22
C PHE A 28 9.35 11.99 -5.00
N LYS A 29 10.54 12.09 -5.59
CA LYS A 29 11.31 13.35 -5.62
C LYS A 29 10.56 14.43 -6.42
N ASN A 30 9.96 14.09 -7.55
CA ASN A 30 9.18 15.02 -8.36
C ASN A 30 7.91 15.49 -7.64
N ILE A 31 7.14 14.56 -7.06
CA ILE A 31 5.97 14.88 -6.21
C ILE A 31 6.37 15.85 -5.09
N LYS A 32 7.51 15.59 -4.45
CA LYS A 32 8.02 16.42 -3.36
C LYS A 32 8.46 17.82 -3.82
N LYS A 33 8.99 17.93 -5.05
CA LYS A 33 9.41 19.21 -5.63
C LYS A 33 8.20 20.10 -5.99
N GLU A 34 7.12 19.48 -6.44
CA GLU A 34 5.90 20.17 -6.89
C GLU A 34 4.96 20.54 -5.74
N ASN A 35 5.12 19.93 -4.55
CA ASN A 35 4.26 20.17 -3.41
C ASN A 35 5.04 20.76 -2.22
N THR A 36 4.76 22.02 -1.91
CA THR A 36 5.42 22.78 -0.84
C THR A 36 5.16 22.24 0.57
N ASP A 37 4.05 21.54 0.80
CA ASP A 37 3.69 21.02 2.12
C ASP A 37 4.55 19.81 2.50
N VAL A 38 4.94 19.02 1.50
CA VAL A 38 5.76 17.81 1.69
C VAL A 38 7.24 18.03 1.34
N ASN A 39 7.62 19.19 0.80
CA ASN A 39 9.00 19.47 0.37
C ASN A 39 10.03 19.43 1.52
N LYS A 40 9.59 19.61 2.77
CA LYS A 40 10.42 19.50 3.98
C LYS A 40 10.52 18.07 4.51
N LEU A 41 9.64 17.16 4.06
CA LEU A 41 9.62 15.78 4.51
C LEU A 41 10.69 14.93 3.82
N THR A 42 11.14 13.86 4.47
CA THR A 42 11.99 12.88 3.78
C THR A 42 11.17 12.11 2.75
N THR A 43 11.80 11.61 1.69
CA THR A 43 11.13 10.82 0.65
C THR A 43 10.40 9.62 1.24
N GLU A 44 10.95 8.99 2.27
CA GLU A 44 10.37 7.85 2.98
C GLU A 44 9.05 8.24 3.65
N LYS A 45 9.00 9.40 4.34
CA LYS A 45 7.76 9.90 4.95
C LYS A 45 6.68 10.19 3.89
N VAL A 46 7.06 10.77 2.76
CA VAL A 46 6.13 11.03 1.65
C VAL A 46 5.57 9.72 1.10
N ARG A 47 6.40 8.69 0.95
CA ARG A 47 5.97 7.35 0.49
C ARG A 47 4.98 6.70 1.46
N GLU A 48 5.16 6.87 2.77
CA GLU A 48 4.21 6.37 3.78
C GLU A 48 2.87 7.11 3.74
N TYR A 49 2.89 8.45 3.68
CA TYR A 49 1.65 9.23 3.58
C TYR A 49 0.89 8.97 2.28
N TRP A 50 1.62 8.82 1.17
CA TRP A 50 1.02 8.42 -0.10
C TRP A 50 0.36 7.05 0.01
N TRP A 51 1.01 6.07 0.65
CA TRP A 51 0.39 4.77 0.87
C TRP A 51 -0.87 4.87 1.74
N TYR A 52 -0.80 5.59 2.87
CA TYR A 52 -1.95 5.80 3.75
C TYR A 52 -3.14 6.43 3.01
N ALA A 53 -2.89 7.44 2.18
CA ALA A 53 -3.94 8.14 1.43
C ALA A 53 -4.58 7.29 0.32
N ASN A 54 -3.83 6.35 -0.29
CA ASN A 54 -4.27 5.61 -1.48
C ASN A 54 -4.60 4.14 -1.23
N ARG A 55 -4.28 3.57 -0.04
CA ARG A 55 -4.44 2.13 0.22
C ARG A 55 -5.87 1.62 0.04
N ALA A 56 -6.88 2.41 0.36
CA ALA A 56 -8.29 2.02 0.18
C ALA A 56 -8.63 1.86 -1.31
N THR A 57 -8.24 2.82 -2.14
CA THR A 57 -8.42 2.75 -3.60
C THR A 57 -7.62 1.61 -4.23
N ILE A 58 -6.40 1.38 -3.75
CA ILE A 58 -5.57 0.24 -4.19
C ILE A 58 -6.26 -1.09 -3.84
N TRP A 59 -6.80 -1.21 -2.63
CA TRP A 59 -7.51 -2.41 -2.20
C TRP A 59 -8.78 -2.66 -3.01
N GLU A 60 -9.53 -1.60 -3.31
CA GLU A 60 -10.69 -1.68 -4.20
C GLU A 60 -10.30 -2.21 -5.59
N ALA A 61 -9.18 -1.75 -6.16
CA ALA A 61 -8.68 -2.25 -7.42
C ALA A 61 -8.25 -3.73 -7.33
N ILE A 62 -7.55 -4.12 -6.26
CA ILE A 62 -7.14 -5.52 -6.01
C ILE A 62 -8.36 -6.44 -5.91
N THR A 63 -9.41 -5.98 -5.23
CA THR A 63 -10.63 -6.76 -4.95
C THR A 63 -11.71 -6.61 -6.03
N CYS A 64 -11.41 -5.93 -7.15
CA CYS A 64 -12.38 -5.63 -8.20
C CYS A 64 -13.09 -6.87 -8.77
N LYS A 65 -12.42 -8.03 -8.76
CA LYS A 65 -12.98 -9.31 -9.25
C LYS A 65 -13.52 -10.23 -8.16
N ALA A 66 -13.49 -9.81 -6.89
CA ALA A 66 -13.98 -10.61 -5.79
C ALA A 66 -15.51 -10.75 -5.88
N GLU A 67 -16.00 -11.98 -5.73
CA GLU A 67 -17.42 -12.30 -5.72
C GLU A 67 -18.06 -11.96 -4.37
N GLN A 68 -19.40 -11.94 -4.32
CA GLN A 68 -20.13 -11.56 -3.11
C GLN A 68 -19.77 -12.42 -1.89
N ASN A 69 -19.46 -13.69 -2.13
CA ASN A 69 -19.11 -14.66 -1.10
C ASN A 69 -17.62 -14.68 -0.79
N ASP A 70 -16.78 -14.01 -1.59
CA ASP A 70 -15.38 -13.83 -1.26
C ASP A 70 -15.29 -12.83 -0.12
N LYS A 71 -14.93 -13.32 1.06
CA LYS A 71 -14.83 -12.52 2.27
C LYS A 71 -13.46 -12.66 2.89
N TYR A 72 -12.93 -11.53 3.32
CA TYR A 72 -11.81 -11.55 4.24
C TYR A 72 -12.33 -12.01 5.61
N PHE A 73 -11.64 -12.95 6.24
CA PHE A 73 -12.12 -13.62 7.46
C PHE A 73 -12.31 -12.68 8.66
N ARG A 74 -11.69 -11.49 8.62
CA ARG A 74 -11.81 -10.46 9.66
C ARG A 74 -12.91 -9.47 9.29
N GLU A 75 -13.95 -9.41 10.12
CA GLU A 75 -15.05 -8.44 10.00
C GLU A 75 -14.76 -7.12 10.71
N LYS A 76 -13.55 -6.58 10.48
CA LYS A 76 -13.13 -5.31 11.06
C LYS A 76 -12.40 -4.48 10.02
N ASN A 77 -12.72 -3.20 10.00
CA ASN A 77 -12.07 -2.22 9.13
C ASN A 77 -10.61 -1.93 9.56
N SER A 78 -9.95 -1.02 8.85
CA SER A 78 -8.56 -0.63 9.08
C SER A 78 -8.33 0.00 10.45
N ASN A 79 -9.35 0.65 11.02
CA ASN A 79 -9.33 1.25 12.36
C ASN A 79 -9.66 0.24 13.48
N GLY A 80 -10.01 -1.00 13.13
CA GLY A 80 -10.36 -2.05 14.09
C GLY A 80 -11.83 -2.08 14.51
N ASN A 81 -12.67 -1.22 13.91
CA ASN A 81 -14.12 -1.21 14.15
C ASN A 81 -14.79 -2.33 13.35
N THR A 82 -15.85 -2.90 13.89
CA THR A 82 -16.65 -3.93 13.19
C THR A 82 -17.21 -3.38 11.89
N CYS A 83 -17.12 -4.16 10.82
CA CYS A 83 -17.71 -3.82 9.52
C CYS A 83 -18.31 -5.07 8.87
N THR A 84 -19.34 -4.89 8.04
CA THR A 84 -19.81 -5.95 7.14
C THR A 84 -18.85 -6.08 5.97
N VAL A 85 -18.27 -7.27 5.78
CA VAL A 85 -17.34 -7.54 4.68
C VAL A 85 -18.05 -8.27 3.55
N ASN A 86 -17.97 -7.70 2.35
CA ASN A 86 -18.44 -8.29 1.09
C ASN A 86 -17.37 -8.05 0.02
N LYS A 87 -17.14 -9.03 -0.87
CA LYS A 87 -16.13 -8.90 -1.94
C LYS A 87 -14.74 -8.50 -1.41
N CYS A 88 -14.32 -9.14 -0.32
CA CYS A 88 -13.06 -8.87 0.39
C CYS A 88 -12.85 -7.42 0.88
N LYS A 89 -13.89 -6.58 0.92
CA LYS A 89 -13.82 -5.20 1.45
C LYS A 89 -14.95 -4.90 2.43
N CYS A 90 -14.77 -3.94 3.34
CA CYS A 90 -15.89 -3.39 4.09
C CYS A 90 -16.87 -2.68 3.13
N VAL A 91 -18.14 -2.53 3.50
CA VAL A 91 -19.17 -1.89 2.65
C VAL A 91 -18.79 -0.46 2.24
N ASP A 92 -18.07 0.27 3.10
CA ASP A 92 -17.52 1.60 2.85
C ASP A 92 -16.26 1.60 1.96
N GLY A 93 -15.82 0.43 1.50
CA GLY A 93 -14.62 0.23 0.70
C GLY A 93 -13.34 0.11 1.52
N ASP A 94 -13.40 0.26 2.85
CA ASP A 94 -12.21 0.19 3.70
C ASP A 94 -11.61 -1.23 3.71
N PRO A 95 -10.27 -1.39 3.62
CA PRO A 95 -9.65 -2.69 3.67
C PRO A 95 -9.87 -3.37 5.04
N PRO A 96 -10.35 -4.62 5.09
CA PRO A 96 -10.57 -5.33 6.33
C PRO A 96 -9.27 -5.92 6.92
N THR A 97 -8.11 -5.42 6.49
CA THR A 97 -6.78 -5.89 6.87
C THR A 97 -5.86 -4.73 7.23
N TYR A 98 -4.91 -5.03 8.11
CA TYR A 98 -3.85 -4.12 8.55
C TYR A 98 -2.45 -4.72 8.33
N PHE A 99 -2.35 -5.80 7.54
CA PHE A 99 -1.08 -6.47 7.27
C PHE A 99 -0.06 -5.58 6.58
N ASP A 100 -0.50 -4.53 5.88
CA ASP A 100 0.39 -3.54 5.31
C ASP A 100 1.13 -2.70 6.37
N TYR A 101 0.71 -2.72 7.64
CA TYR A 101 1.43 -2.07 8.75
C TYR A 101 2.18 -3.05 9.66
N VAL A 102 2.19 -4.33 9.30
CA VAL A 102 2.95 -5.36 10.00
C VAL A 102 4.31 -5.52 9.31
N PRO A 103 5.43 -5.67 10.05
CA PRO A 103 6.73 -5.96 9.44
C PRO A 103 6.65 -7.16 8.48
N GLN A 104 7.35 -7.11 7.35
CA GLN A 104 7.27 -8.15 6.33
C GLN A 104 7.81 -9.50 6.82
N TYR A 105 8.83 -9.47 7.68
CA TYR A 105 9.29 -10.62 8.43
C TYR A 105 8.69 -10.56 9.84
N LEU A 106 7.98 -11.62 10.22
CA LEU A 106 7.39 -11.84 11.54
C LEU A 106 8.03 -13.05 12.19
#